data_AF-A0AAN6M3T7-F1
#
_entry.id   AF-A0AAN6M3T7-F1
#
_cell.length_a   1.000
_cell.length_b   1.000
_cell.length_c   1.000
_cell.angle_alpha   90.00
_cell.angle_beta   90.00
_cell.angle_gamma   90.00
#
_symmetry.space_group_name_H-M   'P 1'
#
loop_
_entity.id
_entity.type
_entity.pdbx_description
1 polymer ?
#
loop_
_entity_poly.entity_id
_entity_poly.type
_entity_poly.pdbx_seq_one_letter_code
_entity_poly.pdbx_strand_id
1 'polypeptide(L)'
;MAPGLDLTVLAREVGADNTIPISTNNVKTVASTTLNSISLVLDPSTVTQEFDELRFEAAASRQLPNPNTTNHPTATSTQLISSPYNNPGHYLDLTTLDTPNLIFAKALTALKPLRSDYATAPYISSLDFSSVLSLIRRFSNELNYTWTSHTFYVVIFRSQLKPDIDNDLLYKLDYESHREACESGGLLKYWFGKTDGERRNLATCEFTVVDGAEEIRFEEWEE
;
A
#
# COMPACT_ATOMS: atom_id res chain seq x y z
N MET A 1 -38.08 -17.37 -4.87
CA MET A 1 -38.40 -15.92 -4.83
C MET A 1 -38.71 -15.57 -3.38
N ALA A 2 -37.69 -15.12 -2.64
CA ALA A 2 -37.85 -14.57 -1.30
C ALA A 2 -37.96 -13.04 -1.43
N PRO A 3 -38.88 -12.38 -0.69
CA PRO A 3 -39.14 -10.96 -0.81
C PRO A 3 -38.07 -10.12 -0.10
N GLY A 4 -37.75 -8.96 -0.70
CA GLY A 4 -36.71 -8.03 -0.25
C GLY A 4 -37.05 -7.31 1.06
N LEU A 5 -36.01 -6.94 1.80
CA LEU A 5 -36.10 -6.18 3.04
C LEU A 5 -36.11 -4.68 2.73
N ASP A 6 -37.12 -4.00 3.28
CA ASP A 6 -37.46 -2.59 3.13
C ASP A 6 -36.51 -1.68 3.95
N LEU A 7 -35.96 -0.65 3.30
CA LEU A 7 -34.96 0.30 3.83
C LEU A 7 -35.57 1.57 4.46
N THR A 8 -36.87 1.57 4.79
CA THR A 8 -37.58 2.74 5.36
C THR A 8 -37.24 3.11 6.81
N VAL A 9 -36.22 2.51 7.44
CA VAL A 9 -35.92 2.72 8.89
C VAL A 9 -34.81 3.75 9.17
N LEU A 10 -34.12 4.31 8.16
CA LEU A 10 -33.04 5.28 8.40
C LEU A 10 -33.39 6.76 8.17
N ALA A 11 -34.66 7.09 7.93
CA ALA A 11 -35.12 8.47 7.88
C ALA A 11 -35.86 8.85 9.17
N ARG A 12 -35.17 9.50 10.12
CA ARG A 12 -35.86 10.34 11.10
C ARG A 12 -35.05 11.58 11.46
N GLU A 13 -35.46 12.67 10.84
CA GLU A 13 -35.14 14.05 11.19
C GLU A 13 -35.62 14.35 12.64
N VAL A 14 -34.82 15.12 13.38
CA VAL A 14 -35.25 15.82 14.60
C VAL A 14 -35.19 17.30 14.30
N GLY A 15 -36.35 17.95 14.41
CA GLY A 15 -36.61 19.33 14.02
C GLY A 15 -36.05 20.40 14.96
N ALA A 16 -36.11 21.62 14.42
CA ALA A 16 -35.73 22.89 15.03
C ALA A 16 -36.60 23.27 16.25
N ASP A 17 -35.99 23.85 17.28
CA ASP A 17 -36.04 25.30 17.57
C ASP A 17 -35.46 25.58 18.97
N ASN A 18 -34.38 26.38 19.04
CA ASN A 18 -34.06 27.25 20.17
C ASN A 18 -32.81 28.08 19.82
N THR A 19 -33.03 29.37 19.59
CA THR A 19 -32.01 30.38 19.33
C THR A 19 -31.55 31.06 20.63
N ILE A 20 -30.25 30.99 20.96
CA ILE A 20 -29.52 31.97 21.80
C ILE A 20 -28.06 32.07 21.28
N PRO A 21 -27.44 33.26 21.15
CA PRO A 21 -26.26 33.48 20.32
C PRO A 21 -24.95 33.35 21.10
N ILE A 22 -23.95 32.62 20.58
CA ILE A 22 -22.59 32.61 21.15
C ILE A 22 -21.52 32.58 20.05
N SER A 23 -20.85 33.73 19.94
CA SER A 23 -19.40 33.95 19.74
C SER A 23 -18.64 33.09 18.71
N THR A 24 -18.22 33.78 17.64
CA THR A 24 -17.14 33.37 16.74
C THR A 24 -15.87 33.05 17.52
N ASN A 25 -15.57 31.76 17.70
CA ASN A 25 -14.25 31.31 18.10
C ASN A 25 -13.74 30.25 17.11
N ASN A 26 -12.60 30.58 16.52
CA ASN A 26 -11.76 29.78 15.63
C ASN A 26 -11.80 28.28 15.95
N VAL A 27 -12.45 27.51 15.08
CA VAL A 27 -12.31 26.05 15.05
C VAL A 27 -11.08 25.71 14.20
N LYS A 28 -10.04 25.26 14.92
CA LYS A 28 -8.80 24.61 14.49
C LYS A 28 -8.73 24.09 13.04
N THR A 29 -8.14 24.89 12.15
CA THR A 29 -7.63 24.49 10.82
C THR A 29 -6.24 23.84 10.90
N VAL A 30 -6.02 22.91 11.84
CA VAL A 30 -4.72 22.26 12.04
C VAL A 30 -4.71 20.83 11.51
N ALA A 31 -5.78 20.05 11.73
CA ALA A 31 -5.84 18.64 11.33
C ALA A 31 -5.72 18.42 9.80
N SER A 32 -6.43 19.23 8.99
CA SER A 32 -6.41 19.12 7.53
C SER A 32 -5.08 19.56 6.91
N THR A 33 -4.40 20.53 7.51
CA THR A 33 -3.12 21.06 7.00
C THR A 33 -1.98 20.07 7.26
N THR A 34 -1.99 19.41 8.42
CA THR A 34 -0.97 18.40 8.77
C THR A 34 -1.13 17.13 7.93
N LEU A 35 -2.36 16.64 7.72
CA LEU A 35 -2.64 15.48 6.85
C LEU A 35 -2.12 15.70 5.42
N ASN A 36 -2.29 16.91 4.88
CA ASN A 36 -1.80 17.24 3.54
C ASN A 36 -0.27 17.20 3.42
N SER A 37 0.48 17.63 4.45
CA SER A 37 1.95 17.57 4.40
C SER A 37 2.50 16.15 4.60
N ILE A 38 1.82 15.30 5.36
CA ILE A 38 2.30 13.94 5.67
C ILE A 38 2.06 12.96 4.54
N SER A 39 1.08 13.21 3.67
CA SER A 39 0.85 12.42 2.46
C SER A 39 1.83 12.78 1.33
N LEU A 40 2.69 13.77 1.52
CA LEU A 40 3.69 14.14 0.51
C LEU A 40 4.85 13.15 0.48
N VAL A 41 5.29 12.86 -0.75
CA VAL A 41 6.50 12.15 -1.12
C VAL A 41 7.13 12.85 -2.33
N LEU A 42 8.36 12.48 -2.70
CA LEU A 42 8.94 12.96 -3.96
C LEU A 42 8.12 12.44 -5.15
N ASP A 43 8.01 13.27 -6.18
CA ASP A 43 7.26 12.91 -7.38
C ASP A 43 7.79 11.60 -8.00
N PRO A 44 6.93 10.67 -8.45
CA PRO A 44 7.35 9.40 -9.05
C PRO A 44 8.34 9.54 -10.22
N SER A 45 8.30 10.67 -10.95
CA SER A 45 9.26 10.96 -12.03
C SER A 45 10.70 11.14 -11.57
N THR A 46 10.92 11.33 -10.26
CA THR A 46 12.25 11.43 -9.65
C THR A 46 12.87 10.07 -9.32
N VAL A 47 12.09 8.98 -9.45
CA VAL A 47 12.53 7.61 -9.20
C VAL A 47 12.65 6.85 -10.52
N THR A 48 13.55 5.86 -10.53
CA THR A 48 13.79 5.00 -11.68
C THR A 48 12.52 4.28 -12.15
N GLN A 49 12.46 3.98 -13.45
CA GLN A 49 11.47 3.07 -14.03
C GLN A 49 12.03 1.65 -14.21
N GLU A 50 13.29 1.42 -13.84
CA GLU A 50 13.94 0.11 -13.94
C GLU A 50 13.31 -0.89 -12.95
N PHE A 51 12.69 -1.93 -13.50
CA PHE A 51 11.97 -2.94 -12.73
C PHE A 51 12.83 -3.61 -11.66
N ASP A 52 14.05 -4.00 -12.02
CA ASP A 52 14.90 -4.74 -11.09
C ASP A 52 15.37 -3.85 -9.93
N GLU A 53 15.57 -2.54 -10.14
CA GLU A 53 15.82 -1.60 -9.04
C GLU A 53 14.60 -1.48 -8.11
N LEU A 54 13.39 -1.44 -8.65
CA LEU A 54 12.15 -1.36 -7.87
C LEU A 54 11.85 -2.66 -7.11
N ARG A 55 12.18 -3.83 -7.68
CA ARG A 55 11.95 -5.15 -7.08
C ARG A 55 13.03 -5.53 -6.06
N PHE A 56 14.30 -5.30 -6.39
CA PHE A 56 15.43 -5.89 -5.68
C PHE A 56 16.24 -4.89 -4.86
N GLU A 57 16.18 -3.60 -5.18
CA GLU A 57 16.95 -2.56 -4.49
C GLU A 57 16.09 -1.56 -3.72
N ALA A 58 14.79 -1.84 -3.59
CA ALA A 58 13.82 -0.97 -2.91
C ALA A 58 13.84 0.48 -3.44
N ALA A 59 14.04 0.68 -4.74
CA ALA A 59 14.19 2.02 -5.31
C ALA A 59 12.98 2.95 -5.08
N ALA A 60 11.78 2.39 -4.85
CA ALA A 60 10.60 3.16 -4.47
C ALA A 60 10.79 3.95 -3.15
N SER A 61 11.64 3.46 -2.23
CA SER A 61 11.92 4.17 -0.96
C SER A 61 12.64 5.49 -1.16
N ARG A 62 13.19 5.75 -2.37
CA ARG A 62 13.79 7.03 -2.73
C ARG A 62 12.74 8.15 -2.81
N GLN A 63 11.45 7.83 -2.87
CA GLN A 63 10.38 8.82 -2.75
C GLN A 63 10.25 9.40 -1.32
N LEU A 64 10.79 8.72 -0.31
CA LEU A 64 10.65 9.14 1.07
C LEU A 64 11.59 10.34 1.36
N PRO A 65 11.08 11.45 1.92
CA PRO A 65 11.91 12.58 2.29
C PRO A 65 13.04 12.15 3.25
N ASN A 66 14.26 12.57 2.93
CA ASN A 66 15.41 12.36 3.79
C ASN A 66 15.49 13.52 4.80
N PRO A 67 15.45 13.25 6.12
CA PRO A 67 15.49 14.29 7.15
C PRO A 67 16.78 15.14 7.10
N ASN A 68 17.84 14.63 6.49
CA ASN A 68 19.14 15.30 6.40
C ASN A 68 19.31 16.15 5.14
N THR A 69 18.32 16.18 4.24
CA THR A 69 18.40 16.94 2.99
C THR A 69 17.70 18.28 3.16
N THR A 70 18.49 19.36 3.23
CA THR A 70 18.00 20.75 3.37
C THR A 70 17.52 21.36 2.05
N ASN A 71 17.71 20.67 0.94
CA ASN A 71 17.15 21.09 -0.34
C ASN A 71 15.68 20.72 -0.38
N HIS A 72 14.81 21.73 -0.47
CA HIS A 72 13.40 21.50 -0.75
C HIS A 72 13.28 20.72 -2.05
N PRO A 73 12.59 19.56 -2.06
CA PRO A 73 12.37 18.83 -3.29
C PRO A 73 11.56 19.67 -4.27
N THR A 74 12.10 19.84 -5.48
CA THR A 74 11.53 20.70 -6.51
C THR A 74 10.17 20.19 -7.04
N ALA A 75 9.87 18.90 -6.85
CA ALA A 75 8.57 18.31 -7.17
C ALA A 75 8.15 17.28 -6.10
N THR A 76 6.95 17.43 -5.57
CA THR A 76 6.33 16.51 -4.60
C THR A 76 4.97 16.03 -5.10
N SER A 77 4.53 14.88 -4.63
CA SER A 77 3.27 14.25 -5.00
C SER A 77 2.67 13.51 -3.81
N THR A 78 1.39 13.12 -3.91
CA THR A 78 0.73 12.17 -2.99
C THR A 78 0.69 10.75 -3.55
N GLN A 79 1.19 10.55 -4.76
CA GLN A 79 1.20 9.28 -5.48
C GLN A 79 2.45 8.48 -5.10
N LEU A 80 2.25 7.35 -4.40
CA LEU A 80 3.31 6.45 -3.96
C LEU A 80 3.50 5.31 -4.96
N ILE A 81 4.76 5.02 -5.30
CA ILE A 81 5.16 3.81 -6.03
C ILE A 81 5.06 2.62 -5.06
N SER A 82 3.92 1.93 -5.09
CA SER A 82 3.60 0.77 -4.26
C SER A 82 3.88 -0.56 -4.95
N SER A 83 4.41 -0.56 -6.17
CA SER A 83 4.73 -1.77 -6.93
C SER A 83 5.94 -1.57 -7.84
N PRO A 84 6.44 -2.64 -8.50
CA PRO A 84 7.43 -2.48 -9.57
C PRO A 84 6.93 -1.70 -10.80
N TYR A 85 5.65 -1.31 -10.87
CA TYR A 85 5.08 -0.50 -11.95
C TYR A 85 5.14 0.99 -11.59
N ASN A 86 6.16 1.70 -12.10
CA ASN A 86 6.29 3.15 -11.95
C ASN A 86 5.61 3.89 -13.13
N ASN A 87 4.28 3.79 -13.21
CA ASN A 87 3.49 4.38 -14.28
C ASN A 87 2.14 4.90 -13.74
N PRO A 88 1.53 5.91 -14.39
CA PRO A 88 0.17 6.35 -14.05
C PRO A 88 -0.83 5.17 -14.06
N GLY A 89 -1.74 5.16 -13.08
CA GLY A 89 -2.69 4.05 -12.87
C GLY A 89 -2.20 2.95 -11.92
N HIS A 90 -0.93 2.96 -11.51
CA HIS A 90 -0.34 1.97 -10.60
C HIS A 90 0.22 2.58 -9.31
N TYR A 91 -0.12 3.84 -9.03
CA TYR A 91 0.29 4.50 -7.82
C TYR A 91 -0.77 4.34 -6.74
N LEU A 92 -0.33 4.27 -5.49
CA LEU A 92 -1.19 4.36 -4.33
C LEU A 92 -1.35 5.83 -3.93
N ASP A 93 -2.59 6.32 -3.90
CA ASP A 93 -2.88 7.68 -3.44
C ASP A 93 -2.89 7.76 -1.91
N LEU A 94 -1.86 8.38 -1.35
CA LEU A 94 -1.67 8.53 0.09
C LEU A 94 -2.71 9.43 0.78
N THR A 95 -3.53 10.17 0.03
CA THR A 95 -4.61 10.96 0.62
C THR A 95 -5.81 10.12 1.02
N THR A 96 -5.91 8.89 0.52
CA THR A 96 -7.00 7.95 0.80
C THR A 96 -6.80 7.14 2.08
N LEU A 97 -5.61 7.21 2.68
CA LEU A 97 -5.20 6.35 3.80
C LEU A 97 -5.31 7.10 5.13
N ASP A 98 -5.75 6.38 6.16
CA ASP A 98 -5.57 6.84 7.54
C ASP A 98 -4.10 6.76 7.96
N THR A 99 -3.77 7.33 9.13
CA THR A 99 -2.39 7.43 9.60
C THR A 99 -1.63 6.10 9.69
N PRO A 100 -2.15 5.02 10.31
CA PRO A 100 -1.40 3.76 10.38
C PRO A 100 -1.18 3.13 8.99
N ASN A 101 -2.17 3.18 8.10
CA ASN A 101 -2.04 2.66 6.74
C ASN A 101 -1.06 3.50 5.91
N LEU A 102 -1.08 4.82 6.05
CA LEU A 102 -0.13 5.74 5.40
C LEU A 102 1.32 5.45 5.85
N ILE A 103 1.54 5.30 7.16
CA ILE A 103 2.87 4.98 7.71
C ILE A 103 3.36 3.64 7.15
N PHE A 104 2.50 2.62 7.14
CA PHE A 104 2.86 1.30 6.68
C PHE A 104 3.12 1.25 5.18
N ALA A 105 2.27 1.88 4.36
CA ALA A 105 2.46 2.01 2.91
C ALA A 105 3.82 2.64 2.57
N LYS A 106 4.15 3.76 3.23
CA LYS A 106 5.47 4.40 3.07
C LYS A 106 6.60 3.48 3.46
N ALA A 107 6.48 2.77 4.59
CA ALA A 107 7.51 1.85 5.06
C ALA A 107 7.72 0.64 4.11
N LEU A 108 6.65 0.12 3.50
CA LEU A 108 6.70 -1.01 2.55
C LEU A 108 7.48 -0.70 1.27
N THR A 109 7.74 0.58 0.96
CA THR A 109 8.63 0.94 -0.16
C THR A 109 10.07 0.44 0.01
N ALA A 110 10.48 0.16 1.26
CA ALA A 110 11.79 -0.43 1.59
C ALA A 110 11.84 -1.96 1.46
N LEU A 111 10.69 -2.61 1.19
CA LEU A 111 10.61 -4.07 1.11
C LEU A 111 11.38 -4.57 -0.12
N LYS A 112 12.34 -5.45 0.13
CA LYS A 112 13.15 -6.12 -0.89
C LYS A 112 13.57 -7.50 -0.40
N PRO A 113 13.95 -8.44 -1.28
CA PRO A 113 14.44 -9.73 -0.85
C PRO A 113 15.81 -9.63 -0.19
N LEU A 114 16.04 -10.47 0.82
CA LEU A 114 17.31 -10.59 1.55
C LEU A 114 18.18 -11.74 1.07
N ARG A 115 17.63 -12.62 0.23
CA ARG A 115 18.21 -13.90 -0.14
C ARG A 115 17.72 -14.32 -1.52
N SER A 116 18.56 -14.99 -2.30
CA SER A 116 18.24 -15.37 -3.68
C SER A 116 17.18 -16.46 -3.81
N ASP A 117 16.94 -17.24 -2.75
CA ASP A 117 15.95 -18.33 -2.68
C ASP A 117 14.59 -17.86 -2.11
N TYR A 118 14.29 -16.56 -2.16
CA TYR A 118 13.04 -15.98 -1.62
C TYR A 118 11.78 -16.68 -2.15
N ALA A 119 11.83 -17.23 -3.37
CA ALA A 119 10.72 -17.89 -4.06
C ALA A 119 10.23 -19.15 -3.34
N THR A 120 11.06 -19.75 -2.48
CA THR A 120 10.73 -20.98 -1.72
C THR A 120 11.01 -20.85 -0.23
N ALA A 121 11.90 -19.96 0.21
CA ALA A 121 12.19 -19.73 1.62
C ALA A 121 10.99 -19.12 2.40
N PRO A 122 10.91 -19.31 3.73
CA PRO A 122 9.81 -18.79 4.56
C PRO A 122 9.64 -17.27 4.42
N TYR A 123 8.40 -16.83 4.16
CA TYR A 123 8.07 -15.46 3.70
C TYR A 123 8.71 -14.34 4.54
N ILE A 124 8.51 -14.37 5.85
CA ILE A 124 9.04 -13.33 6.77
C ILE A 124 10.58 -13.28 6.77
N SER A 125 11.24 -14.41 6.53
CA SER A 125 12.70 -14.49 6.46
C SER A 125 13.29 -14.21 5.07
N SER A 126 12.43 -14.08 4.06
CA SER A 126 12.81 -13.84 2.67
C SER A 126 12.93 -12.36 2.33
N LEU A 127 12.18 -11.50 3.03
CA LEU A 127 12.08 -10.06 2.75
C LEU A 127 12.57 -9.20 3.91
N ASP A 128 13.03 -7.99 3.60
CA ASP A 128 13.61 -7.05 4.56
C ASP A 128 12.56 -6.31 5.42
N PHE A 129 11.85 -7.04 6.27
CA PHE A 129 10.92 -6.45 7.23
C PHE A 129 11.63 -5.61 8.31
N SER A 130 12.94 -5.77 8.51
CA SER A 130 13.71 -4.96 9.46
C SER A 130 13.77 -3.50 9.02
N SER A 131 14.04 -3.25 7.73
CA SER A 131 13.99 -1.90 7.15
C SER A 131 12.58 -1.30 7.21
N VAL A 132 11.55 -2.10 6.94
CA VAL A 132 10.15 -1.69 7.06
C VAL A 132 9.83 -1.25 8.50
N LEU A 133 10.15 -2.08 9.51
CA LEU A 133 9.91 -1.75 10.92
C LEU A 133 10.68 -0.50 11.37
N SER A 134 11.89 -0.29 10.85
CA SER A 134 12.69 0.91 11.13
C SER A 134 12.02 2.17 10.60
N LEU A 135 11.44 2.11 9.39
CA LEU A 135 10.66 3.20 8.81
C LEU A 135 9.35 3.46 9.55
N ILE A 136 8.63 2.42 9.99
CA ILE A 136 7.42 2.58 10.82
C ILE A 136 7.74 3.36 12.09
N ARG A 137 8.82 2.99 12.79
CA ARG A 137 9.26 3.69 14.01
C ARG A 137 9.62 5.15 13.73
N ARG A 138 10.37 5.40 12.67
CA ARG A 138 10.75 6.75 12.24
C ARG A 138 9.52 7.61 11.95
N PHE A 139 8.63 7.15 11.07
CA PHE A 139 7.45 7.93 10.70
C PHE A 139 6.46 8.08 11.85
N SER A 140 6.32 7.07 12.72
CA SER A 140 5.51 7.22 13.94
C SER A 140 6.05 8.34 14.83
N ASN A 141 7.38 8.44 14.98
CA ASN A 141 8.01 9.51 15.75
C ASN A 141 7.84 10.89 15.09
N GLU A 142 8.13 11.00 13.78
CA GLU A 142 7.98 12.25 13.00
C GLU A 142 6.54 12.78 13.06
N LEU A 143 5.55 11.89 13.10
CA LEU A 143 4.13 12.23 13.16
C LEU A 143 3.60 12.42 14.58
N ASN A 144 4.44 12.20 15.61
CA ASN A 144 4.01 12.09 17.01
C ASN A 144 2.82 11.11 17.17
N TYR A 145 2.82 10.05 16.37
CA TYR A 145 1.81 9.01 16.37
C TYR A 145 2.19 7.90 17.36
N THR A 146 1.30 7.60 18.30
CA THR A 146 1.50 6.51 19.26
C THR A 146 1.05 5.19 18.65
N TRP A 147 2.01 4.38 18.22
CA TRP A 147 1.72 3.04 17.69
C TRP A 147 1.30 2.08 18.81
N THR A 148 0.10 1.52 18.72
CA THR A 148 -0.42 0.54 19.68
C THR A 148 -0.27 -0.88 19.13
N SER A 149 -1.21 -1.33 18.31
CA SER A 149 -1.19 -2.60 17.58
C SER A 149 -2.10 -2.47 16.36
N HIS A 150 -1.65 -2.96 15.21
CA HIS A 150 -2.40 -2.95 13.95
C HIS A 150 -2.21 -4.30 13.27
N THR A 151 -3.27 -4.78 12.63
CA THR A 151 -3.24 -6.01 11.82
C THR A 151 -3.31 -5.62 10.36
N PHE A 152 -2.42 -6.19 9.56
CA PHE A 152 -2.42 -6.07 8.11
C PHE A 152 -2.51 -7.47 7.52
N TYR A 153 -3.08 -7.56 6.33
CA TYR A 153 -3.26 -8.83 5.63
C TYR A 153 -2.23 -8.96 4.51
N VAL A 154 -1.74 -10.18 4.32
CA VAL A 154 -0.77 -10.50 3.27
C VAL A 154 -1.29 -11.69 2.49
N VAL A 155 -1.32 -11.57 1.17
CA VAL A 155 -1.55 -12.70 0.26
C VAL A 155 -0.22 -13.07 -0.38
N ILE A 156 0.16 -14.33 -0.26
CA ILE A 156 1.45 -14.86 -0.72
C ILE A 156 1.19 -15.81 -1.89
N PHE A 157 1.61 -15.42 -3.08
CA PHE A 157 1.49 -16.24 -4.29
C PHE A 157 2.83 -16.88 -4.61
N ARG A 158 2.92 -18.20 -4.45
CA ARG A 158 4.06 -18.99 -4.94
C ARG A 158 3.64 -19.71 -6.20
N SER A 159 4.43 -19.56 -7.26
CA SER A 159 4.13 -20.16 -8.55
C SER A 159 5.36 -20.83 -9.14
N GLN A 160 5.13 -21.81 -9.99
CA GLN A 160 6.14 -22.35 -10.89
C GLN A 160 5.59 -22.22 -12.31
N LEU A 161 6.28 -21.46 -13.16
CA LEU A 161 5.80 -21.22 -14.51
C LEU A 161 5.86 -22.51 -15.34
N LYS A 162 5.07 -22.61 -16.42
CA LYS A 162 5.17 -23.70 -17.42
C LYS A 162 6.20 -23.39 -18.50
N PRO A 163 7.00 -24.35 -19.01
CA PRO A 163 8.12 -24.08 -19.91
C PRO A 163 7.78 -23.21 -21.13
N ASP A 164 6.56 -23.36 -21.64
CA ASP A 164 5.98 -22.73 -22.81
C ASP A 164 5.06 -21.54 -22.49
N ILE A 165 5.14 -20.99 -21.27
CA ILE A 165 4.33 -19.84 -20.87
C ILE A 165 4.61 -18.63 -21.77
N ASP A 166 3.54 -17.94 -22.17
CA ASP A 166 3.63 -16.63 -22.79
C ASP A 166 3.91 -15.59 -21.69
N ASN A 167 5.17 -15.15 -21.60
CA ASN A 167 5.60 -14.18 -20.58
C ASN A 167 5.03 -12.79 -20.84
N ASP A 168 4.80 -12.42 -22.09
CA ASP A 168 4.25 -11.10 -22.44
C ASP A 168 2.78 -11.03 -22.06
N LEU A 169 2.01 -12.10 -22.32
CA LEU A 169 0.64 -12.21 -21.87
C LEU A 169 0.54 -12.25 -20.35
N LEU A 170 1.41 -13.02 -19.69
CA LEU A 170 1.44 -13.08 -18.22
C LEU A 170 1.73 -11.71 -17.62
N TYR A 171 2.73 -11.00 -18.15
CA TYR A 171 3.05 -9.64 -17.73
C TYR A 171 1.86 -8.69 -17.95
N LYS A 172 1.19 -8.77 -19.10
CA LYS A 172 0.04 -7.92 -19.41
C LYS A 172 -1.11 -8.16 -18.45
N LEU A 173 -1.41 -9.42 -18.12
CA LEU A 173 -2.45 -9.76 -17.16
C LEU A 173 -2.11 -9.23 -15.76
N ASP A 174 -0.87 -9.43 -15.31
CA ASP A 174 -0.42 -8.94 -14.01
C ASP A 174 -0.47 -7.40 -13.90
N TYR A 175 -0.04 -6.72 -14.97
CA TYR A 175 -0.12 -5.26 -15.08
C TYR A 175 -1.56 -4.77 -14.96
N GLU A 176 -2.47 -5.31 -15.77
CA GLU A 176 -3.88 -4.88 -15.77
C GLU A 176 -4.59 -5.21 -14.44
N SER A 177 -4.32 -6.38 -13.85
CA SER A 177 -4.84 -6.74 -12.53
C SER A 177 -4.33 -5.83 -11.42
N HIS A 178 -3.06 -5.40 -11.48
CA HIS A 178 -2.54 -4.44 -10.52
C HIS A 178 -3.24 -3.07 -10.66
N ARG A 179 -3.49 -2.59 -11.90
CA ARG A 179 -4.27 -1.35 -12.12
C ARG A 179 -5.66 -1.46 -11.48
N GLU A 180 -6.38 -2.53 -11.76
CA GLU A 180 -7.72 -2.77 -11.21
C GLU A 180 -7.72 -2.83 -9.67
N ALA A 181 -6.70 -3.44 -9.07
CA ALA A 181 -6.53 -3.47 -7.62
C ALA A 181 -6.26 -2.08 -7.02
N CYS A 182 -5.46 -1.24 -7.68
CA CYS A 182 -5.27 0.16 -7.28
C CYS A 182 -6.58 0.96 -7.38
N GLU A 183 -7.37 0.76 -8.43
CA GLU A 183 -8.67 1.41 -8.63
C GLU A 183 -9.72 0.96 -7.58
N SER A 184 -9.69 -0.32 -7.20
CA SER A 184 -10.63 -0.91 -6.22
C SER A 184 -10.32 -0.49 -4.77
N GLY A 185 -9.08 -0.12 -4.48
CA GLY A 185 -8.63 0.30 -3.15
C GLY A 185 -8.24 -0.85 -2.21
N GLY A 186 -7.74 -0.50 -1.02
CA GLY A 186 -7.32 -1.45 0.02
C GLY A 186 -5.91 -2.05 -0.17
N LEU A 187 -5.39 -2.11 -1.40
CA LEU A 187 -4.02 -2.54 -1.71
C LEU A 187 -3.00 -1.48 -1.27
N LEU A 188 -2.09 -1.85 -0.35
CA LEU A 188 -1.00 -0.98 0.11
C LEU A 188 0.31 -1.18 -0.66
N LYS A 189 0.59 -2.43 -1.05
CA LYS A 189 1.82 -2.79 -1.74
C LYS A 189 1.55 -4.05 -2.57
N TYR A 190 2.11 -4.04 -3.76
CA TYR A 190 2.31 -5.24 -4.57
C TYR A 190 3.81 -5.42 -4.78
N TRP A 191 4.31 -6.63 -4.64
CA TRP A 191 5.68 -6.96 -4.95
C TRP A 191 5.74 -8.33 -5.63
N PHE A 192 6.60 -8.45 -6.63
CA PHE A 192 6.87 -9.73 -7.25
C PHE A 192 8.35 -9.83 -7.63
N GLY A 193 8.86 -11.05 -7.49
CA GLY A 193 10.22 -11.39 -7.85
C GLY A 193 10.37 -11.77 -9.33
N LYS A 194 11.49 -12.40 -9.61
CA LYS A 194 11.84 -13.02 -10.88
C LYS A 194 11.95 -14.51 -10.66
N THR A 195 11.60 -15.28 -11.67
CA THR A 195 11.72 -16.74 -11.62
C THR A 195 13.16 -17.18 -11.35
N ASP A 196 13.32 -18.18 -10.49
CA ASP A 196 14.60 -18.88 -10.30
C ASP A 196 14.90 -19.86 -11.45
N GLY A 197 16.00 -20.63 -11.31
CA GLY A 197 16.40 -21.63 -12.30
C GLY A 197 15.38 -22.77 -12.50
N GLU A 198 14.52 -23.02 -11.51
CA GLU A 198 13.42 -24.00 -11.59
C GLU A 198 12.10 -23.34 -12.02
N ARG A 199 12.17 -22.07 -12.41
CA ARG A 199 11.05 -21.26 -12.89
C ARG A 199 10.01 -20.97 -11.82
N ARG A 200 10.44 -20.96 -10.54
CA ARG A 200 9.61 -20.62 -9.38
C ARG A 200 9.66 -19.13 -9.08
N ASN A 201 8.53 -18.54 -8.71
CA ASN A 201 8.43 -17.13 -8.36
C ASN A 201 7.62 -16.93 -7.07
N LEU A 202 7.79 -15.75 -6.48
CA LEU A 202 6.98 -15.23 -5.38
C LEU A 202 6.40 -13.88 -5.79
N ALA A 203 5.10 -13.70 -5.56
CA ALA A 203 4.45 -12.41 -5.54
C ALA A 203 3.68 -12.25 -4.20
N THR A 204 3.53 -11.02 -3.75
CA THR A 204 2.85 -10.70 -2.49
C THR A 204 2.06 -9.40 -2.61
N CYS A 205 0.92 -9.37 -1.93
CA CYS A 205 0.07 -8.19 -1.80
C CYS A 205 -0.19 -7.91 -0.32
N GLU A 206 0.03 -6.68 0.12
CA GLU A 206 -0.28 -6.20 1.47
C GLU A 206 -1.55 -5.32 1.46
N PHE A 207 -2.47 -5.54 2.40
CA PHE A 207 -3.77 -4.85 2.49
C PHE A 207 -4.05 -4.26 3.88
N THR A 208 -4.84 -3.17 3.91
CA THR A 208 -5.26 -2.44 5.14
C THR A 208 -6.28 -3.23 5.97
N VAL A 209 -7.45 -3.51 5.39
CA VAL A 209 -8.56 -4.34 5.86
C VAL A 209 -9.35 -4.65 4.60
N VAL A 210 -9.76 -5.91 4.41
CA VAL A 210 -10.65 -6.21 3.29
C VAL A 210 -12.09 -6.10 3.77
N ASP A 211 -12.69 -4.92 3.64
CA ASP A 211 -14.15 -4.84 3.58
C ASP A 211 -14.56 -5.54 2.27
N GLY A 212 -14.89 -6.83 2.39
CA GLY A 212 -15.28 -7.68 1.26
C GLY A 212 -14.32 -8.79 0.83
N ALA A 213 -13.17 -9.04 1.49
CA ALA A 213 -12.55 -10.38 1.35
C ALA A 213 -13.31 -11.33 2.25
N GLU A 214 -13.95 -12.31 1.63
CA GLU A 214 -14.13 -13.58 2.30
C GLU A 214 -12.74 -14.13 2.68
N GLU A 215 -12.64 -14.70 3.88
CA GLU A 215 -11.49 -15.53 4.27
C GLU A 215 -11.43 -16.72 3.30
N ILE A 216 -10.73 -16.57 2.17
CA ILE A 216 -10.46 -17.69 1.27
C ILE A 216 -9.33 -18.48 1.90
N ARG A 217 -9.70 -19.52 2.64
CA ARG A 217 -8.77 -20.57 3.03
C ARG A 217 -8.38 -21.35 1.78
N PHE A 218 -7.13 -21.19 1.35
CA PHE A 218 -6.52 -22.16 0.45
C PHE A 218 -6.25 -23.41 1.28
N GLU A 219 -7.13 -24.41 1.17
CA GLU A 219 -6.78 -25.77 1.56
C GLU A 219 -5.56 -26.19 0.74
N GLU A 220 -4.58 -26.77 1.42
CA GLU A 220 -3.35 -27.27 0.84
C GLU A 220 -3.69 -28.14 -0.38
N TRP A 221 -3.12 -27.81 -1.54
CA TRP A 221 -3.09 -28.74 -2.66
C TRP A 221 -2.11 -29.84 -2.26
N GLU A 222 -2.62 -30.96 -1.75
CA GLU A 222 -1.86 -32.21 -1.73
C GLU A 222 -1.54 -32.64 -3.18
N GLU A 223 -0.34 -33.22 -3.32
CA GLU A 223 0.45 -33.49 -4.54
C GLU A 223 -0.28 -34.03 -5.79
#